data_AF-A0A7J3XF83-F1
#
_entry.id   AF-A0A7J3XF83-F1
#
_cell.length_a   1.000
_cell.length_b   1.000
_cell.length_c   1.000
_cell.angle_alpha   90.00
_cell.angle_beta   90.00
_cell.angle_gamma   90.00
#
_symmetry.space_group_name_H-M   'P 1'
#
loop_
_entity.id
_entity.type
_entity.pdbx_description
1 polymer ?
#
loop_
_entity_poly.entity_id
_entity_poly.type
_entity_poly.pdbx_seq_one_letter_code
_entity_poly.pdbx_strand_id
1 'polypeptide(L)'
;MKLPNPRRMYERARWLRSDGKPNFASALRVRQPELKALMDSDVPVVSPQTPLLNCVEEMHRRRFRAVLVAKSNLLSGILAFHDIADYLGGGYRHRVAIERYGANLFKALSIATQELMSRDVAYATLDTPLERVLELMVVGGFGLIPVTDTTGRPLGAVTEG
;
A
#
# COMPACT_ATOMS: atom_id res chain seq x y z
N MET A 1 -7.68 65.29 5.49
CA MET A 1 -8.22 64.12 4.75
C MET A 1 -7.69 64.18 3.32
N LYS A 2 -7.09 63.19 2.64
CA LYS A 2 -6.36 61.92 2.89
C LYS A 2 -5.60 61.63 1.54
N LEU A 3 -4.50 60.87 1.55
CA LEU A 3 -3.44 60.70 0.51
C LEU A 3 -3.91 60.12 -0.87
N PRO A 4 -3.10 60.21 -1.96
CA PRO A 4 -2.06 59.20 -2.15
C PRO A 4 -0.68 59.74 -2.57
N ASN A 5 0.34 59.15 -1.95
CA ASN A 5 1.67 58.99 -2.49
C ASN A 5 1.75 57.56 -3.06
N PRO A 6 2.45 57.33 -4.18
CA PRO A 6 3.60 56.46 -4.02
C PRO A 6 4.80 57.03 -4.78
N ARG A 7 5.74 57.61 -4.04
CA ARG A 7 7.14 57.62 -4.44
C ARG A 7 7.49 56.15 -4.67
N ARG A 8 7.88 55.80 -5.90
CA ARG A 8 8.48 54.50 -6.23
C ARG A 8 9.49 54.17 -5.14
N MET A 9 9.11 53.25 -4.26
CA MET A 9 10.05 52.62 -3.36
C MET A 9 10.86 51.71 -4.28
N TYR A 10 12.07 52.13 -4.64
CA TYR A 10 13.06 51.16 -5.10
C TYR A 10 13.25 50.22 -3.91
N GLU A 11 12.66 49.02 -3.97
CA GLU A 11 13.03 47.90 -3.09
C GLU A 11 14.53 47.63 -3.31
N ARG A 12 15.40 48.38 -2.65
CA ARG A 12 16.80 48.00 -2.52
C ARG A 12 16.82 46.90 -1.47
N ALA A 13 17.20 45.72 -1.95
CA ALA A 13 17.33 44.48 -1.19
C ALA A 13 16.03 44.06 -0.51
N ARG A 14 15.25 43.24 -1.24
CA ARG A 14 14.35 42.29 -0.61
C ARG A 14 15.23 41.38 0.24
N TRP A 15 15.29 41.67 1.54
CA TRP A 15 16.02 40.86 2.51
C TRP A 15 15.57 39.42 2.35
N LEU A 16 16.51 38.56 1.99
CA LEU A 16 16.45 37.14 2.29
C LEU A 16 16.08 37.07 3.78
N ARG A 17 15.04 36.32 4.17
CA ARG A 17 14.64 36.13 5.58
C ARG A 17 15.67 35.35 6.41
N SER A 18 16.91 35.36 5.98
CA SER A 18 18.05 34.68 6.55
C SER A 18 19.20 35.66 6.51
N ASP A 19 19.84 35.82 7.66
CA ASP A 19 21.04 36.60 7.95
C ASP A 19 22.30 36.14 7.18
N GLY A 20 22.14 35.36 6.10
CA GLY A 20 23.23 34.86 5.26
C GLY A 20 24.19 33.91 5.96
N LYS A 21 24.00 33.65 7.26
CA LYS A 21 24.72 32.65 8.02
C LYS A 21 23.93 31.35 7.88
N PRO A 22 24.51 30.29 7.28
CA PRO A 22 23.93 28.97 7.40
C PRO A 22 23.81 28.71 8.90
N ASN A 23 22.59 28.49 9.39
CA ASN A 23 22.40 28.03 10.75
C ASN A 23 22.86 26.57 10.77
N PHE A 24 24.16 26.33 10.99
CA PHE A 24 24.76 24.98 11.03
C PHE A 24 24.26 24.15 12.23
N ALA A 25 23.49 24.75 13.14
CA ALA A 25 22.68 24.04 14.13
C ALA A 25 21.36 23.49 13.54
N SER A 26 21.20 23.53 12.21
CA SER A 26 20.20 22.73 11.53
C SER A 26 20.51 21.26 11.82
N ALA A 27 19.76 20.66 12.75
CA ALA A 27 19.76 19.23 12.93
C ALA A 27 19.73 18.58 11.54
N LEU A 28 20.70 17.70 11.26
CA LEU A 28 20.69 16.86 10.07
C LEU A 28 19.28 16.31 9.95
N ARG A 29 18.49 16.82 9.00
CA ARG A 29 17.16 16.31 8.75
C ARG A 29 17.38 14.91 8.23
N VAL A 30 17.31 13.93 9.14
CA VAL A 30 17.33 12.52 8.79
C VAL A 30 16.21 12.35 7.78
N ARG A 31 16.58 12.16 6.51
CA ARG A 31 15.60 11.88 5.46
C ARG A 31 14.89 10.63 5.90
N GLN A 32 13.58 10.73 6.15
CA GLN A 32 12.80 9.52 6.37
C GLN A 32 12.91 8.67 5.10
N PRO A 33 12.99 7.33 5.23
CA PRO A 33 13.02 6.45 4.07
C PRO A 33 11.84 6.79 3.15
N GLU A 34 12.09 6.92 1.84
CA GLU A 34 11.10 7.44 0.88
C GLU A 34 9.81 6.61 0.89
N LEU A 35 9.95 5.28 1.00
CA LEU A 35 8.82 4.36 1.11
C LEU A 35 8.01 4.54 2.39
N LYS A 36 8.63 4.96 3.51
CA LYS A 36 7.90 5.20 4.75
C LYS A 36 6.86 6.31 4.60
N ALA A 37 7.16 7.31 3.76
CA ALA A 37 6.27 8.44 3.50
C ALA A 37 5.20 8.13 2.44
N LEU A 38 5.44 7.14 1.58
CA LEU A 38 4.56 6.78 0.46
C LEU A 38 3.65 5.58 0.75
N MET A 39 4.07 4.66 1.63
CA MET A 39 3.27 3.49 1.95
C MET A 39 2.02 3.87 2.74
N ASP A 40 0.93 3.14 2.49
CA ASP A 40 -0.25 3.17 3.33
C ASP A 40 -0.14 2.06 4.40
N SER A 41 -0.19 2.47 5.67
CA SER A 41 -0.13 1.56 6.82
C SER A 41 -1.49 0.98 7.21
N ASP A 42 -2.60 1.47 6.64
CA ASP A 42 -3.94 0.93 6.89
C ASP A 42 -4.31 -0.23 5.93
N VAL A 43 -3.35 -0.73 5.15
CA VAL A 43 -3.56 -1.92 4.32
C VAL A 43 -4.11 -3.07 5.20
N PRO A 44 -5.24 -3.69 4.81
CA PRO A 44 -5.83 -4.75 5.61
C PRO A 44 -4.92 -5.98 5.64
N VAL A 45 -4.61 -6.45 6.86
CA VAL A 45 -3.85 -7.68 7.11
C VAL A 45 -4.76 -8.70 7.78
N VAL A 46 -4.83 -9.91 7.23
CA VAL A 46 -5.70 -10.99 7.70
C VAL A 46 -4.91 -12.27 7.98
N SER A 47 -5.51 -13.19 8.72
CA SER A 47 -4.93 -14.52 8.95
C SER A 47 -5.23 -15.47 7.77
N PRO A 48 -4.44 -16.54 7.55
CA PRO A 48 -4.67 -17.47 6.46
C PRO A 48 -6.02 -18.23 6.57
N GLN A 49 -6.56 -18.34 7.79
CA GLN A 49 -7.85 -19.00 8.08
C GLN A 49 -9.05 -18.04 7.97
N THR A 50 -8.81 -16.75 7.73
CA THR A 50 -9.88 -15.77 7.59
C THR A 50 -10.78 -16.16 6.41
N PRO A 51 -12.12 -16.14 6.56
CA PRO A 51 -13.03 -16.41 5.44
C PRO A 51 -12.94 -15.34 4.35
N LEU A 52 -13.14 -15.74 3.10
CA LEU A 52 -13.16 -14.84 1.95
C LEU A 52 -14.14 -13.66 2.14
N LEU A 53 -15.33 -13.90 2.72
CA LEU A 53 -16.28 -12.83 3.02
C LEU A 53 -15.67 -11.71 3.86
N ASN A 54 -14.99 -12.05 4.95
CA ASN A 54 -14.36 -11.09 5.84
C ASN A 54 -13.24 -10.33 5.12
N CYS A 55 -12.51 -10.98 4.20
CA CYS A 55 -11.51 -10.29 3.38
C CYS A 55 -12.15 -9.25 2.45
N VAL A 56 -13.30 -9.57 1.82
CA VAL A 56 -14.05 -8.61 0.99
C VAL A 56 -14.56 -7.44 1.83
N GLU A 57 -15.04 -7.69 3.04
CA GLU A 57 -15.46 -6.64 3.97
C GLU A 57 -14.29 -5.73 4.39
N GLU A 58 -13.13 -6.30 4.71
CA GLU A 58 -11.92 -5.53 5.03
C GLU A 58 -11.44 -4.70 3.83
N MET A 59 -11.42 -5.28 2.62
CA MET A 59 -11.12 -4.57 1.37
C MET A 59 -12.06 -3.38 1.20
N HIS A 60 -13.36 -3.59 1.34
CA HIS A 60 -14.36 -2.52 1.20
C HIS A 60 -14.18 -1.43 2.26
N ARG A 61 -14.06 -1.81 3.53
CA ARG A 61 -13.97 -0.87 4.66
C ARG A 61 -12.75 0.04 4.55
N ARG A 62 -11.60 -0.53 4.16
CA ARG A 62 -10.33 0.19 4.06
C ARG A 62 -10.03 0.75 2.66
N ARG A 63 -10.93 0.51 1.69
CA ARG A 63 -10.81 0.91 0.28
C ARG A 63 -9.58 0.33 -0.43
N PHE A 64 -9.17 -0.87 -0.06
CA PHE A 64 -8.12 -1.62 -0.76
C PHE A 64 -8.71 -2.66 -1.70
N ARG A 65 -7.98 -2.97 -2.77
CA ARG A 65 -8.34 -4.06 -3.72
C ARG A 65 -7.61 -5.36 -3.40
N ALA A 66 -6.89 -5.42 -2.29
CA ALA A 66 -6.19 -6.60 -1.82
C ALA A 66 -6.05 -6.58 -0.30
N VAL A 67 -5.86 -7.76 0.28
CA VAL A 67 -5.48 -7.96 1.69
C VAL A 67 -4.12 -8.64 1.72
N LEU A 68 -3.29 -8.25 2.68
CA LEU A 68 -2.08 -8.99 3.02
C LEU A 68 -2.46 -10.17 3.91
N VAL A 69 -1.85 -11.33 3.68
CA VAL A 69 -2.09 -12.50 4.50
C VAL A 69 -0.86 -12.77 5.35
N ALA A 70 -1.01 -12.71 6.67
CA ALA A 70 0.10 -12.90 7.60
C ALA A 70 -0.10 -14.16 8.46
N LYS A 71 0.91 -15.03 8.49
CA LYS A 71 0.97 -16.21 9.39
C LYS A 71 2.06 -15.98 10.43
N SER A 72 1.72 -16.10 11.71
CA SER A 72 2.66 -15.82 12.80
C SER A 72 3.32 -14.43 12.69
N ASN A 73 2.53 -13.43 12.26
CA ASN A 73 2.94 -12.05 11.96
C ASN A 73 3.86 -11.88 10.75
N LEU A 74 4.21 -12.94 10.03
CA LEU A 74 5.04 -12.85 8.82
C LEU A 74 4.17 -12.84 7.57
N LEU A 75 4.53 -12.00 6.59
CA LEU A 75 3.88 -11.98 5.29
C LEU A 75 3.97 -13.38 4.66
N SER A 76 2.80 -13.94 4.32
CA SER A 76 2.66 -15.32 3.83
C SER A 76 1.92 -15.41 2.49
N GLY A 77 1.29 -14.33 2.08
CA GLY A 77 0.58 -14.25 0.82
C GLY A 77 -0.13 -12.92 0.63
N ILE A 78 -0.72 -12.75 -0.54
CA ILE A 78 -1.62 -11.67 -0.89
C ILE A 78 -2.88 -12.26 -1.51
N LEU A 79 -4.05 -11.74 -1.13
CA LEU A 79 -5.30 -12.03 -1.81
C LEU A 79 -5.81 -10.73 -2.43
N ALA A 80 -5.85 -10.69 -3.75
CA ALA A 80 -6.30 -9.52 -4.50
C ALA A 80 -7.67 -9.75 -5.15
N PHE A 81 -8.32 -8.67 -5.55
CA PHE A 81 -9.65 -8.72 -6.16
C PHE A 81 -9.70 -9.62 -7.40
N HIS A 82 -8.62 -9.71 -8.17
CA HIS A 82 -8.55 -10.60 -9.34
C HIS A 82 -8.61 -12.09 -8.94
N ASP A 83 -8.05 -12.49 -7.79
CA ASP A 83 -8.16 -13.86 -7.27
C ASP A 83 -9.62 -14.20 -6.95
N ILE A 84 -10.36 -13.23 -6.42
CA ILE A 84 -11.78 -13.35 -6.08
C ILE A 84 -12.62 -13.44 -7.35
N ALA A 85 -12.32 -12.61 -8.35
CA ALA A 85 -12.98 -12.66 -9.66
C ALA A 85 -12.70 -13.99 -10.38
N ASP A 86 -11.49 -14.52 -10.32
CA ASP A 86 -11.13 -15.83 -10.87
C ASP A 86 -11.92 -16.96 -10.18
N TYR A 87 -12.05 -16.89 -8.84
CA TYR A 87 -12.77 -17.88 -8.06
C TYR A 87 -14.29 -17.84 -8.26
N LEU A 88 -14.91 -16.65 -8.23
CA LEU A 88 -16.38 -16.52 -8.30
C LEU A 88 -16.90 -16.35 -9.72
N GLY A 89 -16.11 -15.80 -10.63
CA GLY A 89 -16.51 -15.33 -11.96
C GLY A 89 -16.22 -16.29 -13.11
N GLY A 90 -15.92 -17.57 -12.84
CA GLY A 90 -15.71 -18.57 -13.89
C GLY A 90 -14.26 -18.73 -14.36
N GLY A 91 -13.28 -18.22 -13.60
CA GLY A 91 -11.86 -18.40 -13.89
C GLY A 91 -11.33 -19.79 -13.52
N TYR A 92 -10.01 -19.91 -13.45
CA TYR A 92 -9.32 -21.18 -13.20
C TYR A 92 -9.72 -21.81 -11.87
N ARG A 93 -9.82 -21.00 -10.79
CA ARG A 93 -10.20 -21.47 -9.46
C ARG A 93 -11.70 -21.67 -9.29
N HIS A 94 -12.54 -21.32 -10.27
CA HIS A 94 -13.99 -21.47 -10.17
C HIS A 94 -14.45 -22.91 -9.96
N ARG A 95 -13.70 -23.88 -10.49
CA ARG A 95 -13.94 -25.30 -10.26
C ARG A 95 -14.05 -25.64 -8.76
N VAL A 96 -13.23 -25.01 -7.92
CA VAL A 96 -13.28 -25.20 -6.45
C VAL A 96 -14.62 -24.76 -5.89
N ALA A 97 -15.20 -23.66 -6.38
CA ALA A 97 -16.53 -23.20 -5.96
C ALA A 97 -17.62 -24.21 -6.33
N ILE A 98 -17.54 -24.79 -7.53
CA ILE A 98 -18.51 -25.78 -8.02
C ILE A 98 -18.38 -27.10 -7.27
N GLU A 99 -17.18 -27.69 -7.21
CA GLU A 99 -16.97 -29.04 -6.67
C GLU A 99 -17.12 -29.09 -5.15
N ARG A 100 -16.58 -28.11 -4.42
CA ARG A 100 -16.59 -28.10 -2.95
C ARG A 100 -17.90 -27.58 -2.38
N TYR A 101 -18.57 -26.64 -3.07
CA TYR A 101 -19.72 -25.93 -2.53
C TYR A 101 -20.99 -26.05 -3.38
N GLY A 102 -20.98 -26.84 -4.45
CA GLY A 102 -22.16 -27.14 -5.27
C GLY A 102 -22.74 -25.89 -5.94
N ALA A 103 -21.88 -24.97 -6.40
CA ALA A 103 -22.28 -23.67 -6.95
C ALA A 103 -23.08 -22.76 -6.00
N ASN A 104 -23.08 -23.06 -4.70
CA ASN A 104 -23.71 -22.21 -3.71
C ASN A 104 -22.77 -21.05 -3.34
N LEU A 105 -23.09 -19.84 -3.82
CA LEU A 105 -22.29 -18.64 -3.60
C LEU A 105 -22.05 -18.35 -2.11
N PHE A 106 -23.10 -18.44 -1.28
CA PHE A 106 -22.97 -18.15 0.16
C PHE A 106 -22.00 -19.11 0.86
N LYS A 107 -22.01 -20.40 0.48
CA LYS A 107 -21.04 -21.38 0.99
C LYS A 107 -19.65 -21.14 0.42
N ALA A 108 -19.52 -20.77 -0.85
CA ALA A 108 -18.24 -20.48 -1.47
C ALA A 108 -17.49 -19.32 -0.78
N LEU A 109 -18.22 -18.32 -0.26
CA LEU A 109 -17.65 -17.20 0.49
C LEU A 109 -17.04 -17.57 1.86
N SER A 110 -17.32 -18.78 2.38
CA SER A 110 -16.71 -19.27 3.62
C SER A 110 -15.34 -19.93 3.42
N ILE A 111 -14.84 -20.01 2.19
CA ILE A 111 -13.51 -20.58 1.91
C ILE A 111 -12.42 -19.79 2.65
N ALA A 112 -11.43 -20.49 3.19
CA ALA A 112 -10.30 -19.86 3.86
C ALA A 112 -9.40 -19.16 2.82
N THR A 113 -8.95 -17.95 3.15
CA THR A 113 -8.12 -17.11 2.27
C THR A 113 -6.85 -17.81 1.77
N GLN A 114 -6.23 -18.67 2.58
CA GLN A 114 -5.03 -19.43 2.20
C GLN A 114 -5.22 -20.37 0.99
N GLU A 115 -6.46 -20.72 0.66
CA GLU A 115 -6.81 -21.56 -0.49
C GLU A 115 -6.79 -20.77 -1.81
N LEU A 116 -6.94 -19.44 -1.75
CA LEU A 116 -7.05 -18.55 -2.91
C LEU A 116 -5.87 -17.60 -3.06
N MET A 117 -5.17 -17.28 -1.97
CA MET A 117 -4.08 -16.30 -1.98
C MET A 117 -2.91 -16.73 -2.87
N SER A 118 -2.24 -15.74 -3.44
CA SER A 118 -0.93 -15.90 -4.07
C SER A 118 0.16 -15.94 -2.99
N ARG A 119 1.03 -16.95 -3.05
CA ARG A 119 2.09 -17.21 -2.05
C ARG A 119 3.43 -16.61 -2.46
N ASP A 120 3.67 -16.51 -3.75
CA ASP A 120 4.86 -15.85 -4.29
C ASP A 120 4.56 -14.35 -4.38
N VAL A 121 5.02 -13.62 -3.36
CA VAL A 121 4.71 -12.20 -3.17
C VAL A 121 5.97 -11.39 -3.36
N ALA A 122 6.00 -10.55 -4.38
CA ALA A 122 7.01 -9.49 -4.47
C ALA A 122 6.73 -8.48 -3.35
N TYR A 123 7.73 -8.19 -2.50
CA TYR A 123 7.64 -7.23 -1.40
C TYR A 123 8.87 -6.32 -1.37
N ALA A 124 8.75 -5.21 -0.65
CA ALA A 124 9.82 -4.26 -0.42
C ALA A 124 10.08 -4.08 1.09
N THR A 125 11.26 -3.59 1.45
CA THR A 125 11.57 -3.08 2.79
C THR A 125 11.63 -1.55 2.77
N LEU A 126 11.68 -0.89 3.93
CA LEU A 126 11.82 0.57 4.00
C LEU A 126 13.08 1.11 3.31
N ASP A 127 14.12 0.28 3.20
CA ASP A 127 15.40 0.63 2.56
C ASP A 127 15.40 0.34 1.04
N THR A 128 14.33 -0.28 0.51
CA THR A 128 14.22 -0.57 -0.92
C THR A 128 14.05 0.76 -1.69
N PRO A 129 14.85 1.01 -2.74
CA PRO A 129 14.70 2.21 -3.56
C PRO A 129 13.31 2.30 -4.20
N LEU A 130 12.71 3.50 -4.24
CA LEU A 130 11.40 3.70 -4.86
C LEU A 130 11.38 3.27 -6.32
N GLU A 131 12.45 3.54 -7.07
CA GLU A 131 12.64 3.10 -8.46
C GLU A 131 12.45 1.58 -8.62
N ARG A 132 12.93 0.79 -7.65
CA ARG A 132 12.79 -0.67 -7.67
C ARG A 132 11.35 -1.09 -7.38
N VAL A 133 10.66 -0.40 -6.48
CA VAL A 133 9.24 -0.65 -6.22
C VAL A 133 8.40 -0.32 -7.46
N LEU A 134 8.66 0.82 -8.10
CA LEU A 134 7.98 1.20 -9.35
C LEU A 134 8.26 0.20 -10.48
N GLU A 135 9.48 -0.31 -10.59
CA GLU A 135 9.82 -1.37 -11.55
C GLU A 135 9.02 -2.64 -11.29
N LEU A 136 8.91 -3.08 -10.03
CA LEU A 136 8.07 -4.23 -9.65
C LEU A 136 6.61 -4.02 -10.07
N MET A 137 6.06 -2.82 -9.85
CA MET A 137 4.67 -2.51 -10.18
C MET A 137 4.43 -2.48 -11.70
N VAL A 138 5.26 -1.74 -12.44
CA VAL A 138 5.08 -1.50 -13.87
C VAL A 138 5.45 -2.74 -14.70
N VAL A 139 6.59 -3.36 -14.42
CA VAL A 139 7.09 -4.50 -15.20
C VAL A 139 6.45 -5.80 -14.72
N GLY A 140 6.26 -5.94 -13.40
CA GLY A 140 5.60 -7.10 -12.81
C GLY A 140 4.07 -7.08 -12.91
N GLY A 141 3.47 -5.95 -13.27
CA GLY A 141 2.02 -5.78 -13.35
C GLY A 141 1.34 -5.84 -11.99
N PHE A 142 2.05 -5.46 -10.92
CA PHE A 142 1.53 -5.51 -9.55
C PHE A 142 0.94 -4.16 -9.14
N GLY A 143 -0.38 -4.12 -8.96
CA GLY A 143 -1.07 -2.91 -8.48
C GLY A 143 -0.88 -2.60 -6.99
N LEU A 144 -0.21 -3.49 -6.25
CA LEU A 144 0.13 -3.34 -4.83
C LEU A 144 1.44 -4.07 -4.52
N ILE A 145 2.38 -3.40 -3.85
CA ILE A 145 3.60 -3.99 -3.30
C ILE A 145 3.58 -3.89 -1.77
N PRO A 146 3.54 -5.01 -1.03
CA PRO A 146 3.66 -5.00 0.41
C PRO A 146 5.02 -4.46 0.85
N VAL A 147 5.02 -3.68 1.94
CA VAL A 147 6.23 -3.21 2.61
C VAL A 147 6.38 -3.96 3.93
N THR A 148 7.53 -4.58 4.16
CA THR A 148 7.82 -5.33 5.39
C THR A 148 8.98 -4.71 6.17
N ASP A 149 9.10 -5.09 7.44
CA ASP A 149 10.35 -4.92 8.17
C ASP A 149 11.39 -5.98 7.75
N THR A 150 12.59 -5.90 8.35
CA THR A 150 13.68 -6.85 8.09
C THR A 150 13.40 -8.27 8.59
N THR A 151 12.38 -8.46 9.42
CA THR A 151 11.95 -9.78 9.91
C THR A 151 10.85 -10.39 9.05
N GLY A 152 10.30 -9.64 8.08
CA GLY A 152 9.23 -10.08 7.19
C GLY A 152 7.81 -9.76 7.70
N ARG A 153 7.67 -8.91 8.73
CA ARG A 153 6.35 -8.46 9.19
C ARG A 153 5.83 -7.34 8.29
N PRO A 154 4.56 -7.39 7.84
CA PRO A 154 3.99 -6.33 7.03
C PRO A 154 3.85 -5.04 7.84
N LEU A 155 4.36 -3.94 7.29
CA LEU A 155 4.28 -2.58 7.82
C LEU A 155 3.21 -1.73 7.10
N GLY A 156 2.94 -2.07 5.84
CA GLY A 156 2.07 -1.29 4.96
C GLY A 156 2.15 -1.82 3.53
N ALA A 157 1.67 -1.03 2.58
CA ALA A 157 1.81 -1.32 1.16
C ALA A 157 1.92 -0.05 0.33
N VAL A 158 2.56 -0.15 -0.84
CA VAL A 158 2.54 0.88 -1.89
C VAL A 158 1.53 0.45 -2.96
N THR A 159 0.66 1.37 -3.38
CA THR A 159 -0.37 1.14 -4.40
C THR A 159 -0.24 2.14 -5.55
N GLU A 160 -0.78 1.78 -6.72
CA GLU A 160 -0.83 2.68 -7.89
C GLU A 160 -1.88 3.79 -7.77
N GLY A 161 -2.83 3.64 -6.84
CA GLY A 161 -3.97 4.54 -6.65
C GLY A 161 -3.88 5.34 -5.36
#